data_AF-A0AAD6VKN7-F1
#
_entry.id   AF-A0AAD6VKN7-F1
#
_cell.length_a   1.000
_cell.length_b   1.000
_cell.length_c   1.000
_cell.angle_alpha   90.00
_cell.angle_beta   90.00
_cell.angle_gamma   90.00
#
_symmetry.space_group_name_H-M   'P 1'
#
loop_
_entity.id
_entity.type
_entity.pdbx_description
1 polymer ?
#
loop_
_entity_poly.entity_id
_entity_poly.type
_entity_poly.pdbx_seq_one_letter_code
_entity_poly.pdbx_strand_id
1 'polypeptide(L)'
;MPAFHLDLEKGLRSPVPLPPSAFLSSSPQDSGASTPQGSGASTPVGTKESFKNIPPLAFAAKPKSKPKASRAIRFQLWFNTYRKFFTLTVTLNLIGLILAATGKWQYPRKYTGAFVLGNLQVAILMRNELFGRFLYLIVNTLFAKWSPLWFRLACTSTLQHLGGIHSGCATSGAAWLVFRIVLLLADFKHIPASIVTAGVITSVAVFISIASAFPWVRNSHHNIFEGYHRLVGWFGLVSTWFFVVLGDSYDIATRSWNPDGKYIIHQQDFWFAVVMSIFVIIPWVTLRKVPVVVEIPSPKVAVVRFERGMQQGLLARISRGAILEFHAFGIISKGRQSGEHYLICGVQGDFTQRLVEDPPKYLWTRQLKFAGVSNTSNLYKRGIRVCTGTGLGAALSTCLQSPDWYLIWIGSDQAKTFGPTISALIHDNLPAEQYTLWDSKERGGRPDVMKLLKEVYVSWGAEVVFITSNKGGNSEIMQGCKKEGIPAFGTLWDF
;
A
#
# COMPACT_ATOMS: atom_id res chain seq x y z
N MET A 1 -3.39 -4.87 -2.48
CA MET A 1 -2.75 -3.84 -1.66
C MET A 1 -3.38 -2.53 -2.07
N PRO A 2 -4.14 -1.85 -1.19
CA PRO A 2 -4.27 -0.40 -1.31
C PRO A 2 -2.86 0.19 -1.37
N ALA A 3 -2.66 1.17 -2.24
CA ALA A 3 -1.43 1.94 -2.27
C ALA A 3 -1.23 2.57 -0.89
N PHE A 4 0.03 2.66 -0.48
CA PHE A 4 0.41 3.57 0.58
C PHE A 4 0.02 4.97 0.17
N HIS A 5 -0.97 5.55 0.84
CA HIS A 5 -1.27 6.96 0.67
C HIS A 5 -0.08 7.75 1.20
N LEU A 6 0.59 8.44 0.29
CA LEU A 6 1.70 9.36 0.51
C LEU A 6 1.46 10.52 -0.45
N ASP A 7 0.40 11.27 -0.19
CA ASP A 7 0.08 12.50 -0.91
C ASP A 7 0.83 13.66 -0.27
N LEU A 8 1.98 13.99 -0.88
CA LEU A 8 2.80 15.16 -0.54
C LEU A 8 2.55 16.36 -1.47
N GLU A 9 1.43 16.39 -2.20
CA GLU A 9 1.01 17.54 -3.02
C GLU A 9 -0.05 18.38 -2.32
N LYS A 10 0.31 18.99 -1.19
CA LYS A 10 -0.23 20.30 -0.81
C LYS A 10 0.91 21.15 -0.27
N GLY A 11 1.42 22.03 -1.13
CA GLY A 11 2.19 23.19 -0.68
C GLY A 11 1.37 23.97 0.34
N LEU A 12 2.06 24.39 1.40
CA LEU A 12 1.73 25.45 2.35
C LEU A 12 0.35 26.11 2.10
N ARG A 13 -0.69 25.65 2.80
CA ARG A 13 -1.75 26.56 3.22
C ARG A 13 -1.30 27.14 4.56
N SER A 14 -1.21 28.45 4.61
CA SER A 14 -0.93 29.22 5.83
C SER A 14 -1.84 28.76 6.98
N PRO A 15 -1.36 28.74 8.23
CA PRO A 15 -2.22 28.42 9.36
C PRO A 15 -3.33 29.46 9.46
N VAL A 16 -4.58 28.99 9.49
CA VAL A 16 -5.74 29.79 9.92
C VAL A 16 -5.51 30.12 11.40
N PRO A 17 -5.60 31.39 11.83
CA PRO A 17 -5.44 31.72 13.23
C PRO A 17 -6.63 31.18 14.02
N LEU A 18 -6.36 30.41 15.09
CA LEU A 18 -7.37 30.12 16.10
C LEU A 18 -7.69 31.40 16.88
N PRO A 19 -8.95 31.64 17.28
CA PRO A 19 -9.33 32.83 18.02
C PRO A 19 -8.73 32.80 19.44
N PRO A 20 -8.38 33.96 20.03
CA PRO A 20 -7.81 34.01 21.37
C PRO A 20 -8.88 33.70 22.42
N SER A 21 -8.58 32.75 23.30
CA SER A 21 -9.31 32.53 24.55
C SER A 21 -9.21 33.76 25.43
N ALA A 22 -10.37 34.29 25.82
CA ALA A 22 -10.54 35.42 26.72
C ALA A 22 -9.94 35.12 28.10
N PHE A 23 -8.95 35.91 28.50
CA PHE A 23 -8.60 36.12 29.91
C PHE A 23 -8.94 37.58 30.25
N LEU A 24 -9.85 37.72 31.20
CA LEU A 24 -10.24 38.96 31.85
C LEU A 24 -9.06 39.57 32.61
N SER A 25 -8.78 40.85 32.39
CA SER A 25 -8.26 41.73 33.45
C SER A 25 -8.57 43.19 33.13
N SER A 26 -9.36 43.79 34.00
CA SER A 26 -9.68 45.22 34.09
C SER A 26 -8.43 46.08 34.34
N SER A 27 -8.29 47.17 33.58
CA SER A 27 -7.44 48.32 33.92
C SER A 27 -8.13 49.22 34.95
N PRO A 28 -7.37 50.07 35.66
CA PRO A 28 -7.45 51.50 35.32
C PRO A 28 -6.09 52.23 35.25
N GLN A 29 -6.18 53.43 34.68
CA GLN A 29 -5.18 54.42 34.26
C GLN A 29 -4.35 55.06 35.40
N ASP A 30 -3.13 55.54 35.07
CA ASP A 30 -2.56 56.89 35.34
C ASP A 30 -1.02 56.85 35.12
N SER A 31 -0.38 57.64 34.23
CA SER A 31 -0.03 59.09 34.21
C SER A 31 1.39 59.43 34.75
N GLY A 32 2.12 60.27 33.99
CA GLY A 32 3.37 60.99 34.35
C GLY A 32 4.67 60.14 34.47
N ALA A 33 5.90 60.64 34.36
CA ALA A 33 6.54 61.88 33.93
C ALA A 33 8.08 61.68 34.10
N SER A 34 8.88 62.54 33.45
CA SER A 34 10.24 63.02 33.84
C SER A 34 11.50 62.12 33.83
N THR A 35 12.44 62.51 32.96
CA THR A 35 13.94 62.51 33.04
C THR A 35 14.42 63.38 34.26
N PRO A 36 15.72 63.46 34.71
CA PRO A 36 16.98 63.28 33.95
C PRO A 36 18.30 62.81 34.66
N GLN A 37 19.36 62.69 33.83
CA GLN A 37 20.78 63.05 34.04
C GLN A 37 21.83 62.11 34.70
N GLY A 38 23.03 62.12 34.07
CA GLY A 38 24.32 61.56 34.52
C GLY A 38 25.21 61.14 33.33
N SER A 39 25.77 62.05 32.53
CA SER A 39 27.15 62.61 32.58
C SER A 39 28.30 61.64 32.20
N GLY A 40 29.09 62.01 31.18
CA GLY A 40 30.46 61.49 30.98
C GLY A 40 30.87 61.26 29.53
N ALA A 41 31.34 62.32 28.86
CA ALA A 41 31.91 62.27 27.52
C ALA A 41 33.37 61.76 27.52
N SER A 42 33.71 60.88 26.59
CA SER A 42 35.05 60.76 26.02
C SER A 42 34.95 60.42 24.53
N THR A 43 35.64 61.20 23.71
CA THR A 43 35.90 61.02 22.27
C THR A 43 37.44 60.97 22.12
N PRO A 44 38.07 60.64 20.97
CA PRO A 44 37.53 60.22 19.67
C PRO A 44 38.36 59.12 18.93
N VAL A 45 37.95 58.84 17.67
CA VAL A 45 38.72 58.28 16.54
C VAL A 45 38.94 56.76 16.47
N GLY A 46 38.45 56.15 15.38
CA GLY A 46 38.77 54.77 15.00
C GLY A 46 38.06 54.30 13.73
N THR A 47 38.64 54.62 12.57
CA THR A 47 38.73 53.80 11.35
C THR A 47 37.48 53.03 10.86
N LYS A 48 36.84 53.56 9.81
CA LYS A 48 35.95 52.77 8.93
C LYS A 48 36.80 51.82 8.08
N GLU A 49 36.91 50.56 8.48
CA GLU A 49 37.36 49.50 7.59
C GLU A 49 36.22 48.94 6.74
N SER A 50 36.54 48.81 5.46
CA SER A 50 35.74 48.30 4.35
C SER A 50 35.44 46.81 4.53
N PHE A 51 34.20 46.48 4.87
CA PHE A 51 33.69 45.12 4.63
C PHE A 51 33.49 44.94 3.12
N LYS A 52 34.41 44.17 2.52
CA LYS A 52 34.30 43.66 1.16
C LYS A 52 32.91 43.08 0.92
N ASN A 53 32.25 43.60 -0.11
CA ASN A 53 31.04 43.09 -0.72
C ASN A 53 31.13 41.58 -0.95
N ILE A 54 30.44 40.79 -0.13
CA ILE A 54 30.05 39.42 -0.48
C ILE A 54 28.82 39.59 -1.39
N PRO A 55 28.83 39.09 -2.63
CA PRO A 55 27.65 39.18 -3.48
C PRO A 55 26.47 38.48 -2.78
N PRO A 56 25.24 39.02 -2.84
CA PRO A 56 24.08 38.34 -2.29
C PRO A 56 24.01 36.94 -2.91
N LEU A 57 23.97 35.90 -2.06
CA LEU A 57 23.73 34.53 -2.48
C LEU A 57 22.49 34.52 -3.36
N ALA A 58 22.71 34.31 -4.66
CA ALA A 58 21.65 34.20 -5.63
C ALA A 58 20.67 33.14 -5.15
N PHE A 59 19.40 33.54 -4.98
CA PHE A 59 18.29 32.62 -4.79
C PHE A 59 18.46 31.46 -5.79
N ALA A 60 18.60 30.25 -5.28
CA ALA A 60 18.79 29.05 -6.07
C ALA A 60 17.82 29.06 -7.26
N ALA A 61 18.36 29.07 -8.47
CA ALA A 61 17.57 29.07 -9.69
C ALA A 61 16.52 27.96 -9.62
N LYS A 62 15.27 28.27 -9.98
CA LYS A 62 14.18 27.30 -10.09
C LYS A 62 14.70 26.06 -10.86
N PRO A 63 14.54 24.83 -10.34
CA PRO A 63 15.09 23.65 -11.00
C PRO A 63 14.54 23.57 -12.43
N LYS A 64 15.45 23.59 -13.42
CA LYS A 64 15.11 23.38 -14.83
C LYS A 64 14.28 22.11 -14.95
N SER A 65 13.15 22.17 -15.66
CA SER A 65 12.26 21.01 -15.82
C SER A 65 13.07 19.86 -16.42
N LYS A 66 13.26 18.79 -15.66
CA LYS A 66 14.00 17.62 -16.13
C LYS A 66 13.34 17.08 -17.40
N PRO A 67 14.12 16.70 -18.43
CA PRO A 67 13.56 16.18 -19.67
C PRO A 67 12.73 14.94 -19.39
N LYS A 68 11.45 14.97 -19.80
CA LYS A 68 10.51 13.86 -19.63
C LYS A 68 11.06 12.61 -20.33
N ALA A 69 10.95 11.44 -19.69
CA ALA A 69 11.38 10.19 -20.31
C ALA A 69 10.65 9.92 -21.65
N SER A 70 11.30 9.14 -22.51
CA SER A 70 10.75 8.78 -23.83
C SER A 70 9.36 8.14 -23.68
N ARG A 71 8.52 8.27 -24.73
CA ARG A 71 7.18 7.65 -24.73
C ARG A 71 7.25 6.14 -24.54
N ALA A 72 8.28 5.49 -25.10
CA ALA A 72 8.53 4.06 -24.94
C ALA A 72 8.79 3.65 -23.48
N ILE A 73 9.63 4.39 -22.75
CA ILE A 73 9.89 4.11 -21.32
C ILE A 73 8.61 4.26 -20.50
N ARG A 74 7.86 5.34 -20.74
CA ARG A 74 6.59 5.58 -20.05
C ARG A 74 5.58 4.46 -20.33
N PHE A 75 5.49 4.00 -21.58
CA PHE A 75 4.64 2.88 -21.95
C PHE A 75 5.08 1.56 -21.27
N GLN A 76 6.38 1.25 -21.24
CA GLN A 76 6.89 0.05 -20.56
C GLN A 76 6.61 0.04 -19.05
N LEU A 77 6.71 1.21 -18.40
CA LEU A 77 6.39 1.36 -16.98
C LEU A 77 4.89 1.32 -16.72
N TRP A 78 4.08 1.85 -17.64
CA TRP A 78 2.63 1.76 -17.57
C TRP A 78 2.16 0.31 -17.78
N PHE A 79 2.61 -0.36 -18.85
CA PHE A 79 2.33 -1.77 -19.14
C PHE A 79 3.24 -2.72 -18.34
N ASN A 80 3.24 -2.50 -17.02
CA ASN A 80 3.94 -3.32 -16.05
C ASN A 80 3.32 -4.72 -15.91
N THR A 81 3.94 -5.55 -15.08
CA THR A 81 3.51 -6.94 -14.84
C THR A 81 2.08 -7.07 -14.34
N TYR A 82 1.54 -6.07 -13.62
CA TYR A 82 0.13 -6.10 -13.20
C TYR A 82 -0.79 -6.09 -14.41
N ARG A 83 -0.57 -5.17 -15.35
CA ARG A 83 -1.38 -5.09 -16.58
C ARG A 83 -1.17 -6.32 -17.46
N LYS A 84 0.05 -6.85 -17.53
CA LYS A 84 0.32 -8.12 -18.25
C LYS A 84 -0.48 -9.28 -17.68
N PHE A 85 -0.48 -9.48 -16.36
CA PHE A 85 -1.28 -10.53 -15.73
C PHE A 85 -2.78 -10.31 -15.91
N PHE A 86 -3.25 -9.07 -15.79
CA PHE A 86 -4.64 -8.74 -16.03
C PHE A 86 -5.05 -9.11 -17.46
N THR A 87 -4.32 -8.61 -18.46
CA THR A 87 -4.59 -8.90 -19.88
C THR A 87 -4.55 -10.39 -20.16
N LEU A 88 -3.52 -11.11 -19.69
CA LEU A 88 -3.42 -12.56 -19.87
C LEU A 88 -4.64 -13.29 -19.29
N THR A 89 -4.99 -12.99 -18.04
CA THR A 89 -6.10 -13.65 -17.33
C THR A 89 -7.44 -13.40 -18.00
N VAL A 90 -7.71 -12.15 -18.38
CA VAL A 90 -8.97 -11.77 -19.06
C VAL A 90 -9.04 -12.37 -20.45
N THR A 91 -7.94 -12.35 -21.22
CA THR A 91 -7.91 -12.93 -22.57
C THR A 91 -8.18 -14.44 -22.54
N LEU A 92 -7.55 -15.19 -21.62
CA LEU A 92 -7.79 -16.63 -21.50
C LEU A 92 -9.25 -16.95 -21.16
N ASN A 93 -9.84 -16.21 -20.20
CA ASN A 93 -11.24 -16.36 -19.85
C ASN A 93 -12.19 -15.95 -20.97
N LEU A 94 -11.89 -14.87 -21.70
CA LEU A 94 -12.69 -14.41 -22.83
C LEU A 94 -12.74 -15.45 -23.95
N ILE A 95 -11.59 -16.05 -24.28
CA ILE A 95 -11.53 -17.16 -25.24
C ILE A 95 -12.43 -18.32 -24.76
N GLY A 96 -12.30 -18.72 -23.49
CA GLY A 96 -13.14 -19.77 -22.91
C GLY A 96 -14.63 -19.45 -22.96
N LEU A 97 -15.01 -18.21 -22.65
CA LEU A 97 -16.38 -17.71 -22.70
C LEU A 97 -16.95 -17.76 -24.12
N ILE A 98 -16.18 -17.31 -25.12
CA ILE A 98 -16.59 -17.33 -26.54
C ILE A 98 -16.80 -18.79 -27.00
N LEU A 99 -15.89 -19.69 -26.65
CA LEU A 99 -16.01 -21.11 -26.99
C LEU A 99 -17.23 -21.76 -26.32
N ALA A 100 -17.55 -21.39 -25.08
CA ALA A 100 -18.74 -21.86 -24.39
C ALA A 100 -20.04 -21.26 -24.97
N ALA A 101 -20.04 -19.97 -25.28
CA ALA A 101 -21.19 -19.27 -25.86
C ALA A 101 -21.55 -19.83 -27.25
N THR A 102 -20.53 -20.13 -28.06
CA THR A 102 -20.69 -20.73 -29.41
C THR A 102 -20.93 -22.24 -29.41
N GLY A 103 -20.99 -22.88 -28.23
CA GLY A 103 -21.21 -24.32 -28.11
C GLY A 103 -20.03 -25.19 -28.56
N LYS A 104 -18.85 -24.60 -28.79
CA LYS A 104 -17.62 -25.36 -29.09
C LYS A 104 -17.03 -26.02 -27.85
N TRP A 105 -17.25 -25.43 -26.67
CA TRP A 105 -16.83 -26.00 -25.38
C TRP A 105 -18.04 -26.22 -24.47
N GLN A 106 -18.44 -27.48 -24.31
CA GLN A 106 -19.67 -27.85 -23.58
C GLN A 106 -19.50 -27.87 -22.06
N TYR A 107 -18.29 -28.19 -21.58
CA TYR A 107 -18.03 -28.33 -20.14
C TYR A 107 -18.35 -27.05 -19.35
N PRO A 108 -17.93 -25.83 -19.76
CA PRO A 108 -18.28 -24.60 -19.05
C PRO A 108 -19.75 -24.19 -19.19
N ARG A 109 -20.50 -24.70 -20.19
CA ARG A 109 -21.97 -24.51 -20.23
C ARG A 109 -22.66 -25.37 -19.18
N LYS A 110 -22.20 -26.61 -18.99
CA LYS A 110 -22.75 -27.52 -17.98
C LYS A 110 -22.36 -27.11 -16.55
N TYR A 111 -21.09 -26.72 -16.36
CA TYR A 111 -20.52 -26.37 -15.07
C TYR A 111 -20.12 -24.89 -15.03
N THR A 112 -21.00 -23.99 -15.47
CA THR A 112 -20.70 -22.55 -15.50
C THR A 112 -20.38 -22.01 -14.12
N GLY A 113 -21.01 -22.56 -13.08
CA GLY A 113 -20.71 -22.24 -11.69
C GLY A 113 -19.26 -22.41 -11.29
N ALA A 114 -18.66 -23.53 -11.68
CA ALA A 114 -17.26 -23.83 -11.40
C ALA A 114 -16.33 -22.77 -12.01
N PHE A 115 -16.65 -22.23 -13.19
CA PHE A 115 -15.87 -21.16 -13.83
C PHE A 115 -16.06 -19.80 -13.16
N VAL A 116 -17.27 -19.50 -12.67
CA VAL A 116 -17.53 -18.31 -11.84
C VAL A 116 -16.72 -18.40 -10.55
N LEU A 117 -16.94 -19.47 -9.78
CA LEU A 117 -16.38 -19.62 -8.44
C LEU A 117 -14.88 -19.88 -8.46
N GLY A 118 -14.36 -20.60 -9.45
CA GLY A 118 -12.92 -20.79 -9.65
C GLY A 118 -12.21 -19.46 -9.88
N ASN A 119 -12.75 -18.58 -10.74
CA ASN A 119 -12.22 -17.24 -10.93
C ASN A 119 -12.30 -16.41 -9.63
N LEU A 120 -13.46 -16.35 -8.97
CA LEU A 120 -13.61 -15.59 -7.73
C LEU A 120 -12.71 -16.12 -6.60
N GLN A 121 -12.50 -17.43 -6.53
CA GLN A 121 -11.61 -18.06 -5.56
C GLN A 121 -10.15 -17.66 -5.81
N VAL A 122 -9.67 -17.75 -7.05
CA VAL A 122 -8.31 -17.29 -7.40
C VAL A 122 -8.16 -15.80 -7.11
N ALA A 123 -9.19 -14.99 -7.40
CA ALA A 123 -9.17 -13.58 -7.07
C ALA A 123 -8.97 -13.37 -5.56
N ILE A 124 -9.70 -14.07 -4.70
CA ILE A 124 -9.55 -14.00 -3.25
C ILE A 124 -8.19 -14.52 -2.78
N LEU A 125 -7.72 -15.64 -3.34
CA LEU A 125 -6.43 -16.24 -3.02
C LEU A 125 -5.27 -15.26 -3.25
N MET A 126 -5.27 -14.55 -4.38
CA MET A 126 -4.25 -13.55 -4.72
C MET A 126 -4.23 -12.32 -3.78
N ARG A 127 -5.25 -12.16 -2.93
CA ARG A 127 -5.33 -11.12 -1.89
C ARG A 127 -5.24 -11.68 -0.47
N ASN A 128 -5.15 -13.00 -0.32
CA ASN A 128 -5.05 -13.65 0.98
C ASN A 128 -3.63 -13.48 1.57
N GLU A 129 -3.57 -13.02 2.83
CA GLU A 129 -2.30 -12.69 3.50
C GLU A 129 -1.44 -13.94 3.78
N LEU A 130 -2.08 -15.07 4.09
CA LEU A 130 -1.40 -16.34 4.36
C LEU A 130 -0.80 -16.91 3.07
N PHE A 131 -1.58 -16.93 2.00
CA PHE A 131 -1.10 -17.36 0.69
C PHE A 131 0.05 -16.47 0.21
N GLY A 132 -0.10 -15.15 0.29
CA GLY A 132 0.98 -14.22 -0.05
C GLY A 132 2.25 -14.49 0.78
N ARG A 133 2.12 -14.65 2.10
CA ARG A 133 3.24 -15.01 2.98
C ARG A 133 3.95 -16.28 2.56
N PHE A 134 3.18 -17.32 2.25
CA PHE A 134 3.71 -18.61 1.82
C PHE A 134 4.46 -18.49 0.48
N LEU A 135 3.91 -17.75 -0.48
CA LEU A 135 4.54 -17.56 -1.78
C LEU A 135 5.86 -16.77 -1.68
N TYR A 136 5.89 -15.71 -0.87
CA TYR A 136 7.14 -14.98 -0.58
C TYR A 136 8.17 -15.86 0.13
N LEU A 137 7.73 -16.71 1.07
CA LEU A 137 8.60 -17.67 1.75
C LEU A 137 9.24 -18.63 0.75
N ILE A 138 8.45 -19.31 -0.09
CA ILE A 138 8.96 -20.23 -1.11
C ILE A 138 9.99 -19.54 -2.00
N VAL A 139 9.63 -18.38 -2.56
CA VAL A 139 10.50 -17.66 -3.50
C VAL A 139 11.82 -17.27 -2.84
N ASN A 140 11.77 -16.73 -1.63
CA ASN A 140 12.96 -16.33 -0.90
C ASN A 140 13.82 -17.52 -0.45
N THR A 141 13.21 -18.63 -0.06
CA THR A 141 13.96 -19.82 0.37
C THR A 141 14.62 -20.52 -0.80
N LEU A 142 13.92 -20.69 -1.92
CA LEU A 142 14.43 -21.49 -3.04
C LEU A 142 15.39 -20.73 -3.94
N PHE A 143 15.25 -19.40 -4.08
CA PHE A 143 15.91 -18.66 -5.16
C PHE A 143 16.85 -17.53 -4.70
N ALA A 144 17.09 -17.38 -3.40
CA ALA A 144 17.90 -16.29 -2.89
C ALA A 144 19.37 -16.36 -3.32
N LYS A 145 19.90 -15.25 -3.83
CA LYS A 145 21.33 -14.96 -4.11
C LYS A 145 22.04 -15.81 -5.17
N TRP A 146 21.64 -17.07 -5.39
CA TRP A 146 22.28 -17.99 -6.33
C TRP A 146 21.67 -17.95 -7.74
N SER A 147 20.37 -17.68 -7.84
CA SER A 147 19.67 -17.68 -9.13
C SER A 147 20.03 -16.44 -9.98
N PRO A 148 19.97 -16.53 -11.32
CA PRO A 148 20.30 -15.41 -12.20
C PRO A 148 19.50 -14.15 -11.87
N LEU A 149 20.14 -12.97 -11.98
CA LEU A 149 19.51 -11.70 -11.58
C LEU A 149 18.17 -11.45 -12.28
N TRP A 150 18.08 -11.71 -13.59
CA TRP A 150 16.82 -11.54 -14.35
C TRP A 150 15.67 -12.35 -13.76
N PHE A 151 15.95 -13.55 -13.24
CA PHE A 151 14.95 -14.43 -12.63
C PHE A 151 14.50 -13.87 -11.28
N ARG A 152 15.44 -13.41 -10.44
CA ARG A 152 15.13 -12.77 -9.15
C ARG A 152 14.30 -11.49 -9.31
N LEU A 153 14.62 -10.69 -10.32
CA LEU A 153 13.84 -9.52 -10.72
C LEU A 153 12.43 -9.93 -11.18
N ALA A 154 12.30 -11.00 -11.98
CA ALA A 154 11.01 -11.53 -12.39
C ALA A 154 10.18 -12.02 -11.19
N CYS A 155 10.78 -12.75 -10.25
CA CYS A 155 10.12 -13.17 -9.01
C CYS A 155 9.58 -11.97 -8.22
N THR A 156 10.42 -10.95 -7.99
CA THR A 156 10.00 -9.72 -7.29
C THR A 156 8.88 -9.01 -8.02
N SER A 157 9.00 -8.88 -9.35
CA SER A 157 7.97 -8.29 -10.20
C SER A 157 6.64 -9.04 -10.10
N THR A 158 6.66 -10.37 -10.21
CA THR A 158 5.47 -11.22 -10.09
C THR A 158 4.79 -11.04 -8.73
N LEU A 159 5.56 -11.17 -7.64
CA LEU A 159 5.06 -11.06 -6.27
C LEU A 159 4.45 -9.69 -5.95
N GLN A 160 5.05 -8.61 -6.46
CA GLN A 160 4.54 -7.26 -6.27
C GLN A 160 3.24 -7.03 -7.07
N HIS A 161 3.10 -7.68 -8.23
CA HIS A 161 2.02 -7.42 -9.19
C HIS A 161 0.92 -8.49 -9.22
N LEU A 162 0.84 -9.39 -8.23
CA LEU A 162 -0.25 -10.39 -8.08
C LEU A 162 -1.66 -9.78 -8.12
N GLY A 163 -1.78 -8.48 -7.84
CA GLY A 163 -3.02 -7.74 -8.01
C GLY A 163 -3.61 -7.83 -9.43
N GLY A 164 -2.79 -8.02 -10.47
CA GLY A 164 -3.26 -8.12 -11.85
C GLY A 164 -4.06 -9.41 -12.09
N ILE A 165 -3.60 -10.52 -11.50
CA ILE A 165 -4.32 -11.80 -11.51
C ILE A 165 -5.62 -11.67 -10.73
N HIS A 166 -5.57 -11.06 -9.54
CA HIS A 166 -6.76 -10.79 -8.75
C HIS A 166 -7.83 -10.02 -9.53
N SER A 167 -7.46 -8.89 -10.10
CA SER A 167 -8.39 -8.04 -10.86
C SER A 167 -8.89 -8.76 -12.12
N GLY A 168 -8.01 -9.46 -12.83
CA GLY A 168 -8.38 -10.22 -14.02
C GLY A 168 -9.40 -11.32 -13.71
N CYS A 169 -9.14 -12.14 -12.69
CA CYS A 169 -10.06 -13.16 -12.23
C CYS A 169 -11.37 -12.59 -11.68
N ALA A 170 -11.35 -11.47 -10.96
CA ALA A 170 -12.59 -10.83 -10.48
C ALA A 170 -13.48 -10.37 -11.66
N THR A 171 -12.89 -9.69 -12.64
CA THR A 171 -13.61 -9.27 -13.86
C THR A 171 -14.10 -10.46 -14.67
N SER A 172 -13.26 -11.49 -14.85
CA SER A 172 -13.65 -12.70 -15.57
C SER A 172 -14.74 -13.51 -14.86
N GLY A 173 -14.67 -13.63 -13.52
CA GLY A 173 -15.71 -14.28 -12.72
C GLY A 173 -17.05 -13.59 -12.86
N ALA A 174 -17.08 -12.25 -12.92
CA ALA A 174 -18.28 -11.50 -13.21
C ALA A 174 -18.81 -11.75 -14.63
N ALA A 175 -17.95 -11.81 -15.65
CA ALA A 175 -18.36 -12.13 -17.02
C ALA A 175 -18.97 -13.54 -17.13
N TRP A 176 -18.35 -14.54 -16.48
CA TRP A 176 -18.92 -15.89 -16.38
C TRP A 176 -20.25 -15.91 -15.62
N LEU A 177 -20.42 -15.03 -14.63
CA LEU A 177 -21.66 -14.93 -13.87
C LEU A 177 -22.78 -14.33 -14.72
N VAL A 178 -22.50 -13.30 -15.53
CA VAL A 178 -23.46 -12.82 -16.56
C VAL A 178 -23.87 -13.97 -17.47
N PHE A 179 -22.90 -14.75 -17.96
CA PHE A 179 -23.19 -15.88 -18.84
C PHE A 179 -24.06 -16.94 -18.14
N ARG A 180 -23.78 -17.28 -16.88
CA ARG A 180 -24.62 -18.19 -16.07
C ARG A 180 -26.05 -17.68 -15.96
N ILE A 181 -26.25 -16.39 -15.67
CA ILE A 181 -27.58 -15.78 -15.58
C ILE A 181 -28.31 -15.81 -16.91
N VAL A 182 -27.63 -15.52 -18.03
CA VAL A 182 -28.24 -15.63 -19.37
C VAL A 182 -28.73 -17.05 -19.64
N LEU A 183 -27.97 -18.08 -19.27
CA LEU A 183 -28.40 -19.48 -19.41
C LEU A 183 -29.62 -19.79 -18.53
N LEU A 184 -29.63 -19.34 -17.28
CA LEU A 184 -30.77 -19.54 -16.37
C LEU A 184 -32.04 -18.82 -16.86
N LEU A 185 -31.90 -17.61 -17.41
CA LEU A 185 -33.02 -16.84 -17.95
C LEU A 185 -33.53 -17.43 -19.27
N ALA A 186 -32.67 -18.01 -20.09
CA ALA A 186 -33.08 -18.70 -21.32
C ALA A 186 -33.95 -19.94 -21.01
N ASP A 187 -33.72 -20.58 -19.86
CA ASP A 187 -34.45 -21.78 -19.41
C ASP A 187 -35.41 -21.50 -18.24
N PHE A 188 -35.80 -20.22 -18.05
CA PHE A 188 -36.52 -19.78 -16.83
C PHE A 188 -37.84 -20.52 -16.58
N LYS A 189 -38.48 -21.04 -17.64
CA LYS A 189 -39.75 -21.79 -17.53
C LYS A 189 -39.58 -23.14 -16.82
N HIS A 190 -38.35 -23.65 -16.77
CA HIS A 190 -38.03 -24.96 -16.21
C HIS A 190 -37.17 -24.86 -14.94
N ILE A 191 -36.87 -23.64 -14.50
CA ILE A 191 -36.04 -23.38 -13.32
C ILE A 191 -36.89 -22.70 -12.24
N PRO A 192 -36.87 -23.22 -10.98
CA PRO A 192 -37.56 -22.59 -9.87
C PRO A 192 -37.16 -21.13 -9.68
N ALA A 193 -38.15 -20.28 -9.39
CA ALA A 193 -37.95 -18.86 -9.16
C ALA A 193 -36.92 -18.59 -8.06
N SER A 194 -36.84 -19.45 -7.02
CA SER A 194 -35.86 -19.33 -5.93
C SER A 194 -34.40 -19.36 -6.41
N ILE A 195 -34.07 -20.22 -7.39
CA ILE A 195 -32.71 -20.32 -7.95
C ILE A 195 -32.38 -19.07 -8.77
N VAL A 196 -33.33 -18.61 -9.59
CA VAL A 196 -33.18 -17.39 -10.40
C VAL A 196 -32.99 -16.17 -9.49
N THR A 197 -33.83 -16.02 -8.45
CA THR A 197 -33.74 -14.93 -7.47
C THR A 197 -32.41 -14.97 -6.72
N ALA A 198 -31.97 -16.12 -6.22
CA ALA A 198 -30.68 -16.27 -5.54
C ALA A 198 -29.50 -15.91 -6.47
N GLY A 199 -29.57 -16.33 -7.74
CA GLY A 199 -28.58 -15.99 -8.76
C GLY A 199 -28.51 -14.48 -9.03
N VAL A 200 -29.67 -13.81 -9.16
CA VAL A 200 -29.75 -12.36 -9.36
C VAL A 200 -29.20 -11.61 -8.15
N ILE A 201 -29.60 -11.97 -6.93
CA ILE A 201 -29.10 -11.33 -5.69
C ILE A 201 -27.58 -11.48 -5.59
N THR A 202 -27.07 -12.69 -5.82
CA THR A 202 -25.62 -12.96 -5.81
C THR A 202 -24.90 -12.12 -6.86
N SER A 203 -25.46 -12.01 -8.06
CA SER A 203 -24.91 -11.19 -9.14
C SER A 203 -24.83 -9.72 -8.75
N VAL A 204 -25.93 -9.14 -8.24
CA VAL A 204 -25.97 -7.75 -7.79
C VAL A 204 -24.90 -7.50 -6.70
N ALA A 205 -24.78 -8.39 -5.71
CA ALA A 205 -23.77 -8.27 -4.67
C ALA A 205 -22.34 -8.29 -5.25
N VAL A 206 -22.03 -9.23 -6.14
CA VAL A 206 -20.72 -9.31 -6.81
C VAL A 206 -20.44 -8.06 -7.65
N PHE A 207 -21.42 -7.56 -8.41
CA PHE A 207 -21.25 -6.35 -9.22
C PHE A 207 -21.02 -5.11 -8.38
N ILE A 208 -21.75 -4.92 -7.28
CA ILE A 208 -21.52 -3.80 -6.36
C ILE A 208 -20.10 -3.89 -5.77
N SER A 209 -19.66 -5.08 -5.36
CA SER A 209 -18.32 -5.29 -4.81
C SER A 209 -17.20 -4.98 -5.83
N ILE A 210 -17.40 -5.32 -7.10
CA ILE A 210 -16.46 -5.01 -8.19
C ILE A 210 -16.49 -3.51 -8.53
N ALA A 211 -17.68 -2.91 -8.61
CA ALA A 211 -17.85 -1.49 -8.89
C ALA A 211 -17.22 -0.62 -7.79
N SER A 212 -17.36 -0.99 -6.52
CA SER A 212 -16.71 -0.28 -5.41
C SER A 212 -15.18 -0.38 -5.49
N ALA A 213 -14.65 -1.46 -6.08
CA ALA A 213 -13.21 -1.67 -6.29
C ALA A 213 -12.66 -0.96 -7.54
N PHE A 214 -13.51 -0.29 -8.32
CA PHE A 214 -13.09 0.43 -9.52
C PHE A 214 -12.01 1.49 -9.16
N PRO A 215 -10.94 1.64 -9.97
CA PRO A 215 -9.78 2.47 -9.61
C PRO A 215 -10.13 3.89 -9.15
N TRP A 216 -11.09 4.53 -9.82
CA TRP A 216 -11.51 5.88 -9.46
C TRP A 216 -12.17 5.97 -8.09
N VAL A 217 -13.08 5.03 -7.77
CA VAL A 217 -13.76 4.97 -6.46
C VAL A 217 -12.76 4.64 -5.37
N ARG A 218 -11.96 3.59 -5.59
CA ARG A 218 -11.00 3.09 -4.61
C ARG A 218 -9.89 4.07 -4.27
N ASN A 219 -9.40 4.83 -5.24
CA ASN A 219 -8.33 5.80 -5.04
C ASN A 219 -8.86 7.12 -4.44
N SER A 220 -10.08 7.54 -4.81
CA SER A 220 -10.65 8.82 -4.33
C SER A 220 -11.44 8.68 -3.03
N HIS A 221 -12.05 7.52 -2.78
CA HIS A 221 -12.98 7.25 -1.68
C HIS A 221 -12.64 5.92 -1.00
N HIS A 222 -11.44 5.81 -0.44
CA HIS A 222 -10.92 4.57 0.15
C HIS A 222 -11.87 3.95 1.18
N ASN A 223 -12.47 4.76 2.06
CA ASN A 223 -13.38 4.26 3.11
C ASN A 223 -14.69 3.69 2.53
N ILE A 224 -15.22 4.30 1.46
CA ILE A 224 -16.39 3.78 0.74
C ILE A 224 -16.03 2.43 0.10
N PHE A 225 -14.92 2.39 -0.64
CA PHE A 225 -14.41 1.14 -1.22
C PHE A 225 -14.29 0.04 -0.16
N GLU A 226 -13.64 0.33 0.97
CA GLU A 226 -13.37 -0.66 2.00
C GLU A 226 -14.66 -1.17 2.66
N GLY A 227 -15.60 -0.27 2.97
CA GLY A 227 -16.88 -0.61 3.58
C GLY A 227 -17.74 -1.50 2.67
N TYR A 228 -17.98 -1.05 1.43
CA TYR A 228 -18.81 -1.79 0.48
C TYR A 228 -18.17 -3.12 0.09
N HIS A 229 -16.90 -3.13 -0.29
CA HIS A 229 -16.23 -4.36 -0.72
C HIS A 229 -16.19 -5.42 0.40
N ARG A 230 -16.15 -4.99 1.68
CA ARG A 230 -16.20 -5.89 2.84
C ARG A 230 -17.61 -6.37 3.15
N LEU A 231 -18.55 -5.44 3.37
CA LEU A 231 -19.91 -5.78 3.82
C LEU A 231 -20.68 -6.52 2.73
N VAL A 232 -20.61 -6.01 1.49
CA VAL A 232 -21.21 -6.68 0.33
C VAL A 232 -20.44 -7.94 -0.03
N GLY A 233 -19.15 -8.01 0.28
CA GLY A 233 -18.37 -9.25 0.16
C GLY A 233 -18.89 -10.37 1.06
N TRP A 234 -19.17 -10.09 2.34
CA TRP A 234 -19.79 -11.05 3.27
C TRP A 234 -21.19 -11.47 2.84
N PHE A 235 -22.03 -10.49 2.48
CA PHE A 235 -23.36 -10.75 1.96
C PHE A 235 -23.31 -11.58 0.67
N GLY A 236 -22.38 -11.28 -0.22
CA GLY A 236 -22.15 -12.01 -1.46
C GLY A 236 -21.68 -13.44 -1.21
N LEU A 237 -20.84 -13.69 -0.19
CA LEU A 237 -20.44 -15.05 0.19
C LEU A 237 -21.63 -15.88 0.70
N VAL A 238 -22.45 -15.31 1.57
CA VAL A 238 -23.66 -15.97 2.08
C VAL A 238 -24.66 -16.23 0.94
N SER A 239 -24.89 -15.23 0.09
CA SER A 239 -25.75 -15.39 -1.10
C SER A 239 -25.22 -16.45 -2.07
N THR A 240 -23.90 -16.53 -2.24
CA THR A 240 -23.23 -17.57 -3.05
C THR A 240 -23.53 -18.95 -2.48
N TRP A 241 -23.44 -19.14 -1.15
CA TRP A 241 -23.79 -20.42 -0.53
C TRP A 241 -25.23 -20.83 -0.80
N PHE A 242 -26.19 -19.90 -0.65
CA PHE A 242 -27.57 -20.16 -1.01
C PHE A 242 -27.72 -20.52 -2.49
N PHE A 243 -27.06 -19.78 -3.38
CA PHE A 243 -27.16 -20.02 -4.81
C PHE A 243 -26.56 -21.37 -5.23
N VAL A 244 -25.43 -21.76 -4.65
CA VAL A 244 -24.79 -23.08 -4.87
C VAL A 244 -25.68 -24.20 -4.36
N VAL A 245 -26.10 -24.15 -3.09
CA VAL A 245 -26.92 -25.21 -2.50
C VAL A 245 -28.25 -25.35 -3.24
N LEU A 246 -28.94 -24.24 -3.54
CA LEU A 246 -30.20 -24.30 -4.30
C LEU A 246 -29.98 -24.78 -5.74
N GLY A 247 -28.94 -24.31 -6.41
CA GLY A 247 -28.61 -24.72 -7.78
C GLY A 247 -28.29 -26.21 -7.87
N ASP A 248 -27.47 -26.71 -6.95
CA ASP A 248 -27.01 -28.11 -6.94
C ASP A 248 -28.07 -29.06 -6.36
N SER A 249 -29.07 -28.55 -5.63
CA SER A 249 -30.19 -29.36 -5.14
C SER A 249 -31.31 -29.54 -6.16
N TYR A 250 -31.24 -28.92 -7.34
CA TYR A 250 -32.30 -28.99 -8.34
C TYR A 250 -31.85 -29.73 -9.59
N ASP A 251 -32.53 -30.84 -9.91
CA ASP A 251 -32.28 -31.58 -11.13
C ASP A 251 -33.15 -31.03 -12.27
N ILE A 252 -32.49 -30.46 -13.29
CA ILE A 252 -33.15 -29.86 -14.45
C ILE A 252 -33.84 -30.93 -15.33
N ALA A 253 -33.30 -32.14 -15.39
CA ALA A 253 -33.83 -33.22 -16.24
C ALA A 253 -35.10 -33.82 -15.64
N THR A 254 -35.12 -34.11 -14.34
CA THR A 254 -36.29 -34.66 -13.65
C THR A 254 -37.25 -33.59 -13.12
N ARG A 255 -36.82 -32.32 -13.14
CA ARG A 255 -37.56 -31.15 -12.63
C ARG A 255 -37.94 -31.27 -11.15
N SER A 256 -37.13 -31.98 -10.36
CA SER A 256 -37.39 -32.25 -8.95
C SER A 256 -36.24 -31.75 -8.07
N TRP A 257 -36.57 -31.39 -6.85
CA TRP A 257 -35.57 -31.14 -5.82
C TRP A 257 -34.97 -32.46 -5.34
N ASN A 258 -33.65 -32.52 -5.34
CA ASN A 258 -32.86 -33.57 -4.71
C ASN A 258 -31.89 -32.93 -3.69
N PRO A 259 -32.36 -32.68 -2.45
CA PRO A 259 -31.54 -32.08 -1.41
C PRO A 259 -30.58 -33.09 -0.74
N ASP A 260 -30.23 -34.20 -1.39
CA ASP A 260 -29.26 -35.15 -0.85
C ASP A 260 -27.88 -34.49 -0.73
N GLY A 261 -27.42 -34.31 0.52
CA GLY A 261 -26.13 -33.72 0.82
C GLY A 261 -24.96 -34.46 0.16
N LYS A 262 -25.07 -35.77 -0.10
CA LYS A 262 -24.03 -36.52 -0.80
C LYS A 262 -23.83 -36.03 -2.24
N TYR A 263 -24.92 -35.72 -2.94
CA TYR A 263 -24.86 -35.20 -4.30
C TYR A 263 -24.20 -33.81 -4.32
N ILE A 264 -24.60 -32.92 -3.41
CA ILE A 264 -24.07 -31.55 -3.32
C ILE A 264 -22.56 -31.55 -3.02
N ILE A 265 -22.10 -32.41 -2.10
CA ILE A 265 -20.67 -32.51 -1.74
C ILE A 265 -19.81 -33.03 -2.91
N HIS A 266 -20.40 -33.75 -3.87
CA HIS A 266 -19.70 -34.18 -5.08
C HIS A 266 -19.64 -33.10 -6.18
N GLN A 267 -20.33 -31.96 -6.00
CA GLN A 267 -20.24 -30.83 -6.93
C GLN A 267 -19.00 -29.97 -6.70
N GLN A 268 -18.49 -29.39 -7.80
CA GLN A 268 -17.32 -28.52 -7.77
C GLN A 268 -17.63 -27.20 -7.05
N ASP A 269 -18.82 -26.65 -7.28
CA ASP A 269 -19.27 -25.38 -6.73
C ASP A 269 -19.21 -25.39 -5.19
N PHE A 270 -19.61 -26.50 -4.56
CA PHE A 270 -19.52 -26.71 -3.13
C PHE A 270 -18.09 -26.53 -2.60
N TRP A 271 -17.11 -27.23 -3.18
CA TRP A 271 -15.72 -27.13 -2.72
C TRP A 271 -15.10 -25.77 -3.01
N PHE A 272 -15.48 -25.13 -4.12
CA PHE A 272 -15.08 -23.75 -4.36
C PHE A 272 -15.60 -22.80 -3.27
N ALA A 273 -16.86 -22.95 -2.85
CA ALA A 273 -17.47 -22.17 -1.79
C ALA A 273 -16.83 -22.45 -0.41
N VAL A 274 -16.54 -23.71 -0.07
CA VAL A 274 -15.82 -24.10 1.17
C VAL A 274 -14.47 -23.39 1.25
N VAL A 275 -13.63 -23.59 0.23
CA VAL A 275 -12.25 -23.05 0.24
C VAL A 275 -12.26 -21.52 0.19
N MET A 276 -13.19 -20.91 -0.56
CA MET A 276 -13.39 -19.47 -0.56
C MET A 276 -13.74 -18.94 0.84
N SER A 277 -14.65 -19.62 1.55
CA SER A 277 -15.04 -19.25 2.90
C SER A 277 -13.86 -19.30 3.87
N ILE A 278 -13.04 -20.36 3.80
CA ILE A 278 -11.82 -20.49 4.61
C ILE A 278 -10.89 -19.28 4.36
N PHE A 279 -10.63 -18.93 3.09
CA PHE A 279 -9.76 -17.80 2.76
C PHE A 279 -10.31 -16.44 3.21
N VAL A 280 -11.63 -16.25 3.19
CA VAL A 280 -12.28 -15.02 3.68
C VAL A 280 -12.21 -14.94 5.20
N ILE A 281 -12.33 -16.06 5.93
CA ILE A 281 -12.32 -16.11 7.40
C ILE A 281 -10.92 -15.93 8.00
N ILE A 282 -9.86 -16.46 7.36
CA ILE A 282 -8.48 -16.44 7.89
C ILE A 282 -8.03 -15.05 8.41
N PRO A 283 -8.20 -13.94 7.69
CA PRO A 283 -7.77 -12.63 8.19
C PRO A 283 -8.49 -12.19 9.47
N TRP A 284 -9.72 -12.65 9.71
CA TRP A 284 -10.52 -12.31 10.88
C TRP A 284 -10.09 -13.08 12.12
N VAL A 285 -9.75 -14.37 11.98
CA VAL A 285 -9.27 -15.17 13.13
C VAL A 285 -7.92 -14.68 13.66
N THR A 286 -7.15 -13.95 12.83
CA THR A 286 -5.88 -13.34 13.23
C THR A 286 -6.00 -11.92 13.78
N LEU A 287 -7.21 -11.34 13.80
CA LEU A 287 -7.43 -9.98 14.28
C LEU A 287 -7.33 -9.91 15.81
N ARG A 288 -6.53 -8.99 16.35
CA ARG A 288 -6.36 -8.79 17.79
C ARG A 288 -6.34 -7.30 18.14
N LYS A 289 -6.91 -6.96 19.30
CA LYS A 289 -6.69 -5.68 19.97
C LYS A 289 -5.37 -5.79 20.74
N VAL A 290 -4.43 -4.89 20.47
CA VAL A 290 -3.08 -4.93 21.06
C VAL A 290 -2.76 -3.59 21.74
N PRO A 291 -2.00 -3.60 22.85
CA PRO A 291 -1.51 -2.36 23.45
C PRO A 291 -0.49 -1.69 22.51
N VAL A 292 -0.51 -0.36 22.50
CA VAL A 292 0.44 0.46 21.74
C VAL A 292 0.86 1.67 22.54
N VAL A 293 2.06 2.18 22.26
CA VAL A 293 2.52 3.49 22.74
C VAL A 293 2.65 4.40 21.54
N VAL A 294 2.04 5.59 21.60
CA VAL A 294 2.08 6.57 20.52
C VAL A 294 2.96 7.73 20.94
N GLU A 295 4.06 7.93 20.23
CA GLU A 295 4.91 9.11 20.32
C GLU A 295 4.47 10.11 19.23
N ILE A 296 4.42 11.39 19.58
CA ILE A 296 4.11 12.48 18.63
C ILE A 296 5.32 13.40 18.54
N PRO A 297 6.29 13.10 17.65
CA PRO A 297 7.45 13.96 17.47
C PRO A 297 7.09 15.33 16.88
N SER A 298 6.03 15.39 16.08
CA SER A 298 5.55 16.62 15.45
C SER A 298 4.06 16.50 15.10
N PRO A 299 3.35 17.62 14.81
CA PRO A 299 1.96 17.58 14.35
C PRO A 299 1.74 16.84 13.03
N LYS A 300 2.82 16.43 12.34
CA LYS A 300 2.76 15.79 11.02
C LYS A 300 2.89 14.27 11.08
N VAL A 301 3.33 13.70 12.21
CA VAL A 301 3.68 12.29 12.31
C VAL A 301 3.34 11.75 13.70
N ALA A 302 2.67 10.59 13.73
CA ALA A 302 2.61 9.73 14.90
C ALA A 302 3.55 8.53 14.70
N VAL A 303 4.38 8.25 15.70
CA VAL A 303 5.22 7.03 15.75
C VAL A 303 4.55 6.06 16.70
N VAL A 304 4.02 4.96 16.16
CA VAL A 304 3.29 3.96 16.94
C VAL A 304 4.20 2.78 17.24
N ARG A 305 4.47 2.55 18.54
CA ARG A 305 5.30 1.46 19.05
C ARG A 305 4.43 0.30 19.52
N PHE A 306 4.84 -0.91 19.14
CA PHE A 306 4.21 -2.18 19.49
C PHE A 306 5.21 -3.09 20.20
N GLU A 307 4.74 -3.90 21.15
CA GLU A 307 5.55 -4.82 21.96
C GLU A 307 5.78 -6.17 21.26
N ARG A 308 6.34 -6.12 20.05
CA ARG A 308 6.76 -7.33 19.32
C ARG A 308 7.85 -7.04 18.30
N GLY A 309 8.93 -7.83 18.26
CA GLY A 309 9.90 -7.79 17.17
C GLY A 309 9.37 -8.38 15.85
N MET A 310 9.78 -7.86 14.70
CA MET A 310 9.26 -8.22 13.38
C MET A 310 10.37 -8.42 12.35
N GLN A 311 10.14 -9.36 11.41
CA GLN A 311 11.01 -9.52 10.24
C GLN A 311 10.82 -8.35 9.27
N GLN A 312 11.90 -7.97 8.59
CA GLN A 312 11.87 -6.97 7.52
C GLN A 312 10.93 -7.33 6.37
N GLY A 313 10.44 -6.29 5.72
CA GLY A 313 9.59 -6.37 4.54
C GLY A 313 8.15 -6.79 4.80
N LEU A 314 7.74 -6.77 6.07
CA LEU A 314 6.36 -6.95 6.49
C LEU A 314 5.64 -5.62 6.67
N LEU A 315 4.33 -5.65 6.50
CA LEU A 315 3.44 -4.50 6.64
C LEU A 315 2.32 -4.83 7.62
N ALA A 316 1.94 -3.83 8.42
CA ALA A 316 0.84 -3.93 9.35
C ALA A 316 -0.42 -3.27 8.79
N ARG A 317 -1.58 -3.88 9.06
CA ARG A 317 -2.88 -3.22 8.98
C ARG A 317 -3.31 -2.83 10.39
N ILE A 318 -3.61 -1.56 10.63
CA ILE A 318 -4.07 -1.08 11.94
C ILE A 318 -5.42 -0.38 11.80
N SER A 319 -6.21 -0.45 12.86
CA SER A 319 -7.51 0.20 12.99
C SER A 319 -7.76 0.63 14.43
N ARG A 320 -8.61 1.65 14.63
CA ARG A 320 -9.16 1.96 15.96
C ARG A 320 -10.33 1.05 16.33
N GLY A 321 -10.95 0.37 15.37
CA GLY A 321 -12.07 -0.57 15.57
C GLY A 321 -11.79 -1.95 14.98
N ALA A 322 -12.62 -2.95 15.30
CA ALA A 322 -12.39 -4.31 14.80
C ALA A 322 -12.92 -4.52 13.35
N ILE A 323 -13.88 -3.72 12.90
CA ILE A 323 -14.76 -4.13 11.78
C ILE A 323 -14.60 -3.30 10.50
N LEU A 324 -14.34 -1.99 10.56
CA LEU A 324 -14.61 -1.08 9.43
C LEU A 324 -13.37 -0.55 8.69
N GLU A 325 -12.38 0.01 9.38
CA GLU A 325 -11.35 0.83 8.71
C GLU A 325 -9.93 0.33 9.01
N PHE A 326 -9.23 -0.26 8.05
CA PHE A 326 -7.86 -0.75 8.23
C PHE A 326 -6.87 -0.05 7.30
N HIS A 327 -5.88 0.60 7.89
CA HIS A 327 -4.83 1.32 7.17
C HIS A 327 -3.52 0.55 7.19
N ALA A 328 -2.83 0.52 6.05
CA ALA A 328 -1.57 -0.23 5.89
C ALA A 328 -0.35 0.66 6.12
N PHE A 329 0.59 0.20 6.95
CA PHE A 329 1.84 0.89 7.24
C PHE A 329 3.03 -0.07 7.14
N GLY A 330 4.18 0.46 6.75
CA GLY A 330 5.45 -0.26 6.78
C GLY A 330 5.90 -0.45 8.22
N ILE A 331 6.51 -1.61 8.50
CA ILE A 331 7.01 -1.95 9.83
C ILE A 331 8.50 -1.65 9.88
N ILE A 332 8.91 -0.89 10.90
CA ILE A 332 10.30 -0.72 11.30
C ILE A 332 10.58 -1.64 12.48
N SER A 333 11.55 -2.54 12.35
CA SER A 333 12.00 -3.37 13.45
C SER A 333 13.46 -3.74 13.27
N LYS A 334 14.22 -3.80 14.37
CA LYS A 334 15.61 -4.26 14.39
C LYS A 334 15.71 -5.77 14.12
N GLY A 335 14.64 -6.53 14.36
CA GLY A 335 14.63 -7.97 14.12
C GLY A 335 13.46 -8.67 14.79
N ARG A 336 13.30 -9.97 14.53
CA ARG A 336 12.24 -10.79 15.15
C ARG A 336 12.34 -10.86 16.68
N GLN A 337 13.54 -10.68 17.22
CA GLN A 337 13.84 -10.77 18.65
C GLN A 337 13.98 -9.40 19.33
N SER A 338 13.71 -8.28 18.64
CA SER A 338 13.94 -6.94 19.20
C SER A 338 12.95 -6.51 20.29
N GLY A 339 11.96 -7.33 20.63
CA GLY A 339 10.91 -6.98 21.59
C GLY A 339 9.91 -5.94 21.10
N GLU A 340 10.25 -5.12 20.11
CA GLU A 340 9.41 -4.04 19.61
C GLU A 340 9.49 -3.78 18.09
N HIS A 341 8.45 -3.13 17.58
CA HIS A 341 8.42 -2.57 16.23
C HIS A 341 7.65 -1.25 16.20
N TYR A 342 7.93 -0.45 15.18
CA TYR A 342 7.38 0.90 15.02
C TYR A 342 6.67 1.05 13.68
N LEU A 343 5.63 1.86 13.66
CA LEU A 343 4.98 2.37 12.46
C LEU A 343 5.16 3.88 12.43
N ILE A 344 5.52 4.41 11.25
CA ILE A 344 5.52 5.86 11.00
C ILE A 344 4.22 6.21 10.31
N CYS A 345 3.31 6.88 11.02
CA CYS A 345 2.00 7.28 10.55
C CYS A 345 2.01 8.78 10.22
N GLY A 346 2.20 9.12 8.95
CA GLY A 346 2.11 10.51 8.48
C GLY A 346 0.66 10.99 8.43
N VAL A 347 0.41 12.20 8.93
CA VAL A 347 -0.93 12.83 8.91
C VAL A 347 -1.30 13.20 7.47
N GLN A 348 -2.32 12.54 6.95
CA GLN A 348 -2.79 12.67 5.56
C GLN A 348 -4.31 12.57 5.40
N GLY A 349 -5.02 12.06 6.41
CA GLY A 349 -6.47 11.99 6.44
C GLY A 349 -6.97 11.73 7.85
N ASP A 350 -8.29 11.64 7.99
CA ASP A 350 -8.98 11.60 9.29
C ASP A 350 -8.43 10.55 10.24
N PHE A 351 -8.14 9.33 9.74
CA PHE A 351 -7.57 8.27 10.56
C PHE A 351 -6.21 8.63 11.18
N THR A 352 -5.26 9.11 10.36
CA THR A 352 -3.91 9.43 10.85
C THR A 352 -3.87 10.73 11.62
N GLN A 353 -4.74 11.69 11.30
CA GLN A 353 -4.93 12.91 12.10
C GLN A 353 -5.39 12.57 13.52
N ARG A 354 -6.38 11.66 13.65
CA ARG A 354 -6.87 11.21 14.95
C ARG A 354 -5.83 10.44 15.78
N LEU A 355 -4.79 9.86 15.17
CA LEU A 355 -3.68 9.25 15.94
C LEU A 355 -2.84 10.30 16.68
N VAL A 356 -2.80 11.53 16.16
CA VAL A 356 -2.09 12.66 16.77
C VAL A 356 -3.01 13.40 17.75
N GLU A 357 -4.26 13.66 17.38
CA GLU A 357 -5.20 14.44 18.19
C GLU A 357 -5.73 13.67 19.43
N ASP A 358 -5.96 12.36 19.28
CA ASP A 358 -6.48 11.49 20.34
C ASP A 358 -5.73 10.15 20.35
N PRO A 359 -4.51 10.12 20.92
CA PRO A 359 -3.61 8.98 20.83
C PRO A 359 -4.16 7.75 21.56
N PRO A 360 -4.42 6.64 20.86
CA PRO A 360 -5.03 5.46 21.47
C PRO A 360 -4.01 4.65 22.29
N LYS A 361 -4.46 4.06 23.41
CA LYS A 361 -3.69 3.05 24.16
C LYS A 361 -3.72 1.65 23.53
N TYR A 362 -4.69 1.41 22.65
CA TYR A 362 -4.89 0.13 21.98
C TYR A 362 -5.27 0.31 20.52
N LEU A 363 -4.75 -0.55 19.65
CA LEU A 363 -5.15 -0.63 18.25
C LEU A 363 -5.53 -2.06 17.88
N TRP A 364 -6.41 -2.19 16.89
CA TRP A 364 -6.74 -3.46 16.26
C TRP A 364 -5.78 -3.72 15.12
N THR A 365 -5.17 -4.90 15.10
CA THR A 365 -4.27 -5.32 14.02
C THR A 365 -4.36 -6.81 13.76
N ARG A 366 -4.13 -7.21 12.51
CA ARG A 366 -3.97 -8.63 12.17
C ARG A 366 -2.60 -9.10 12.63
N GLN A 367 -2.55 -10.22 13.36
CA GLN A 367 -1.30 -10.82 13.84
C GLN A 367 -0.49 -11.41 12.68
N LEU A 368 -1.18 -11.90 11.64
CA LEU A 368 -0.55 -12.26 10.38
C LEU A 368 -0.27 -10.99 9.58
N LYS A 369 0.94 -10.44 9.71
CA LYS A 369 1.38 -9.31 8.88
C LYS A 369 1.53 -9.77 7.43
N PHE A 370 1.27 -8.93 6.44
CA PHE A 370 1.45 -9.32 5.04
C PHE A 370 2.83 -8.90 4.52
N ALA A 371 3.37 -9.68 3.57
CA ALA A 371 4.64 -9.35 2.93
C ALA A 371 4.43 -8.31 1.82
N GLY A 372 5.37 -7.37 1.72
CA GLY A 372 5.46 -6.45 0.59
C GLY A 372 6.75 -6.67 -0.20
N VAL A 373 6.96 -5.84 -1.23
CA VAL A 373 8.13 -5.95 -2.12
C VAL A 373 9.46 -5.98 -1.35
N SER A 374 9.56 -5.23 -0.25
CA SER A 374 10.73 -5.23 0.62
C SER A 374 11.11 -6.63 1.13
N ASN A 375 10.17 -7.56 1.27
CA ASN A 375 10.44 -8.91 1.76
C ASN A 375 11.28 -9.73 0.76
N THR A 376 11.29 -9.38 -0.53
CA THR A 376 12.16 -10.01 -1.54
C THR A 376 13.58 -9.47 -1.52
N SER A 377 13.93 -8.59 -0.58
CA SER A 377 15.29 -8.08 -0.42
C SER A 377 16.32 -9.21 -0.24
N ASN A 378 15.93 -10.31 0.40
CA ASN A 378 16.75 -11.51 0.58
C ASN A 378 17.16 -12.18 -0.74
N LEU A 379 16.44 -11.92 -1.85
CA LEU A 379 16.84 -12.42 -3.16
C LEU A 379 18.15 -11.80 -3.62
N TYR A 380 18.47 -10.59 -3.18
CA TYR A 380 19.55 -9.78 -3.70
C TYR A 380 20.79 -9.84 -2.80
N LYS A 381 21.97 -9.79 -3.43
CA LYS A 381 23.25 -9.73 -2.73
C LYS A 381 23.47 -8.36 -2.14
N ARG A 382 23.17 -7.28 -2.87
CA ARG A 382 23.21 -5.89 -2.42
C ARG A 382 22.08 -5.09 -3.04
N GLY A 383 21.50 -4.16 -2.30
CA GLY A 383 20.36 -3.36 -2.78
C GLY A 383 20.31 -1.97 -2.16
N ILE A 384 19.47 -1.10 -2.72
CA ILE A 384 19.24 0.26 -2.21
C ILE A 384 17.78 0.44 -1.85
N ARG A 385 17.53 1.00 -0.66
CA ARG A 385 16.25 1.55 -0.24
C ARG A 385 16.25 3.05 -0.45
N VAL A 386 15.51 3.54 -1.43
CA VAL A 386 15.26 4.99 -1.59
C VAL A 386 13.89 5.29 -1.01
N CYS A 387 13.82 6.21 -0.05
CA CYS A 387 12.55 6.61 0.53
C CYS A 387 12.44 8.11 0.76
N THR A 388 11.20 8.62 0.72
CA THR A 388 10.90 10.03 0.99
C THR A 388 9.91 10.17 2.13
N GLY A 389 10.19 11.10 3.05
CA GLY A 389 9.33 11.37 4.22
C GLY A 389 8.98 10.09 5.00
N THR A 390 7.69 9.85 5.24
CA THR A 390 7.21 8.67 5.99
C THR A 390 7.40 7.34 5.25
N GLY A 391 7.82 7.36 3.97
CA GLY A 391 8.24 6.17 3.23
C GLY A 391 9.38 5.39 3.90
N LEU A 392 10.09 6.02 4.84
CA LEU A 392 11.06 5.37 5.73
C LEU A 392 10.46 4.15 6.45
N GLY A 393 9.17 4.17 6.80
CA GLY A 393 8.47 3.08 7.47
C GLY A 393 8.54 1.75 6.74
N ALA A 394 8.57 1.75 5.41
CA ALA A 394 8.68 0.52 4.60
C ALA A 394 10.14 0.14 4.27
N ALA A 395 11.10 1.04 4.56
CA ALA A 395 12.49 0.94 4.14
C ALA A 395 13.43 0.55 5.27
N LEU A 396 13.35 1.22 6.41
CA LEU A 396 14.39 1.19 7.44
C LEU A 396 14.65 -0.23 7.97
N SER A 397 13.60 -1.02 8.18
CA SER A 397 13.75 -2.41 8.65
C SER A 397 14.62 -3.28 7.73
N THR A 398 14.63 -3.01 6.42
CA THR A 398 15.47 -3.76 5.47
C THR A 398 16.94 -3.51 5.75
N CYS A 399 17.33 -2.24 5.94
CA CYS A 399 18.70 -1.84 6.21
C CYS A 399 19.14 -2.23 7.63
N LEU A 400 18.25 -2.13 8.62
CA LEU A 400 18.52 -2.56 10.01
C LEU A 400 18.81 -4.06 10.11
N GLN A 401 18.18 -4.87 9.27
CA GLN A 401 18.29 -6.33 9.32
C GLN A 401 19.26 -6.90 8.27
N SER A 402 19.90 -6.06 7.48
CA SER A 402 20.85 -6.51 6.45
C SER A 402 21.93 -5.47 6.18
N PRO A 403 23.22 -5.81 6.39
CA PRO A 403 24.33 -4.91 6.10
C PRO A 403 24.52 -4.66 4.59
N ASP A 404 23.89 -5.48 3.74
CA ASP A 404 24.01 -5.42 2.29
C ASP A 404 23.07 -4.37 1.63
N TRP A 405 22.26 -3.68 2.44
CA TRP A 405 21.24 -2.75 1.95
C TRP A 405 21.53 -1.30 2.34
N TYR A 406 21.71 -0.44 1.34
CA TYR A 406 21.98 0.97 1.53
C TYR A 406 20.69 1.79 1.69
N LEU A 407 20.64 2.72 2.64
CA LEU A 407 19.51 3.62 2.84
C LEU A 407 19.76 5.00 2.23
N ILE A 408 18.91 5.43 1.29
CA ILE A 408 18.80 6.84 0.89
C ILE A 408 17.48 7.37 1.43
N TRP A 409 17.54 8.25 2.42
CA TRP A 409 16.34 8.87 3.00
C TRP A 409 16.33 10.38 2.76
N ILE A 410 15.33 10.83 2.02
CA ILE A 410 15.15 12.24 1.68
C ILE A 410 13.93 12.78 2.44
N GLY A 411 14.16 13.77 3.30
CA GLY A 411 13.14 14.38 4.13
C GLY A 411 13.32 15.88 4.26
N SER A 412 12.50 16.50 5.10
CA SER A 412 12.63 17.90 5.47
C SER A 412 12.53 17.97 6.98
N ASP A 413 13.50 18.60 7.63
CA ASP A 413 13.55 18.73 9.09
C ASP A 413 13.40 17.35 9.76
N GLN A 414 14.23 16.38 9.35
CA GLN A 414 14.06 14.95 9.63
C GLN A 414 14.05 14.66 11.13
N ALA A 415 15.05 15.15 11.86
CA ALA A 415 15.14 14.95 13.30
C ALA A 415 13.92 15.54 14.03
N LYS A 416 13.53 16.78 13.67
CA LYS A 416 12.38 17.46 14.27
C LYS A 416 11.03 16.79 13.90
N THR A 417 10.91 16.26 12.69
CA THR A 417 9.64 15.73 12.18
C THR A 417 9.38 14.31 12.68
N PHE A 418 10.43 13.47 12.77
CA PHE A 418 10.32 12.04 13.07
C PHE A 418 10.82 11.66 14.47
N GLY A 419 11.47 12.59 15.18
CA GLY A 419 11.80 12.44 16.58
C GLY A 419 13.08 11.67 16.87
N PRO A 420 13.48 11.68 18.16
CA PRO A 420 14.70 11.03 18.61
C PRO A 420 14.64 9.51 18.43
N THR A 421 13.48 8.88 18.62
CA THR A 421 13.33 7.41 18.47
C THR A 421 13.71 6.93 17.07
N ILE A 422 13.19 7.57 16.02
CA ILE A 422 13.53 7.20 14.64
C ILE A 422 14.97 7.56 14.29
N SER A 423 15.46 8.68 14.81
CA SER A 423 16.84 9.14 14.59
C SER A 423 17.85 8.16 15.21
N ALA A 424 17.61 7.73 16.46
CA ALA A 424 18.40 6.74 17.18
C ALA A 424 18.40 5.38 16.47
N LEU A 425 17.25 4.94 15.94
CA LEU A 425 17.21 3.70 15.14
C LEU A 425 18.17 3.73 13.95
N ILE A 426 18.39 4.90 13.33
CA ILE A 426 19.33 5.03 12.22
C ILE A 426 20.77 5.13 12.76
N HIS A 427 21.05 6.13 13.60
CA HIS A 427 22.42 6.46 14.01
C HIS A 427 23.07 5.39 14.89
N ASP A 428 22.28 4.70 15.73
CA ASP A 428 22.83 3.72 16.67
C ASP A 428 22.98 2.32 16.06
N ASN A 429 22.36 2.07 14.89
CA ASN A 429 22.25 0.71 14.34
C ASN A 429 22.71 0.58 12.88
N LEU A 430 22.94 1.68 12.16
CA LEU A 430 23.50 1.64 10.80
C LEU A 430 24.90 2.24 10.79
N PRO A 431 25.91 1.55 10.22
CA PRO A 431 27.21 2.14 9.93
C PRO A 431 27.08 3.40 9.07
N ALA A 432 27.98 4.36 9.28
CA ALA A 432 27.95 5.66 8.60
C ALA A 432 28.04 5.52 7.06
N GLU A 433 28.69 4.47 6.58
CA GLU A 433 28.81 4.12 5.17
C GLU A 433 27.57 3.45 4.57
N GLN A 434 26.57 3.06 5.37
CA GLN A 434 25.38 2.34 4.90
C GLN A 434 24.20 3.27 4.58
N TYR A 435 24.31 4.58 4.81
CA TYR A 435 23.19 5.49 4.57
C TYR A 435 23.59 6.88 4.07
N THR A 436 22.65 7.52 3.38
CA THR A 436 22.65 8.95 3.09
C THR A 436 21.34 9.54 3.63
N LEU A 437 21.47 10.47 4.59
CA LEU A 437 20.38 11.33 5.04
C LEU A 437 20.43 12.65 4.29
N TRP A 438 19.37 12.96 3.55
CA TRP A 438 19.22 14.24 2.88
C TRP A 438 18.10 15.04 3.50
N ASP A 439 18.48 15.97 4.39
CA ASP A 439 17.56 16.98 4.89
C ASP A 439 17.47 18.14 3.89
N SER A 440 16.33 18.23 3.21
CA SER A 440 16.07 19.26 2.21
C SER A 440 15.90 20.65 2.79
N LYS A 441 15.58 20.80 4.08
CA LYS A 441 15.46 22.11 4.73
C LYS A 441 16.85 22.65 5.08
N GLU A 442 17.70 21.80 5.66
CA GLU A 442 19.09 22.18 5.98
C GLU A 442 19.92 22.43 4.72
N ARG A 443 19.72 21.62 3.67
CA ARG A 443 20.47 21.72 2.41
C ARG A 443 19.87 22.71 1.39
N GLY A 444 18.83 23.46 1.78
CA GLY A 444 18.19 24.47 0.91
C GLY A 444 17.44 23.91 -0.30
N GLY A 445 17.19 22.60 -0.37
CA GLY A 445 16.47 21.97 -1.48
C GLY A 445 16.53 20.45 -1.51
N ARG A 446 15.70 19.85 -2.37
CA ARG A 446 15.75 18.42 -2.67
C ARG A 446 16.98 18.10 -3.52
N PRO A 447 17.59 16.90 -3.38
CA PRO A 447 18.73 16.53 -4.22
C PRO A 447 18.29 16.30 -5.65
N ASP A 448 19.25 16.28 -6.57
CA ASP A 448 19.06 15.51 -7.78
C ASP A 448 19.06 14.02 -7.44
N VAL A 449 17.86 13.49 -7.16
CA VAL A 449 17.65 12.13 -6.67
C VAL A 449 18.28 11.09 -7.59
N MET A 450 18.21 11.29 -8.91
CA MET A 450 18.76 10.33 -9.86
C MET A 450 20.28 10.34 -9.90
N LYS A 451 20.91 11.52 -9.76
CA LYS A 451 22.36 11.64 -9.64
C LYS A 451 22.84 10.92 -8.38
N LEU A 452 22.26 11.26 -7.23
CA LEU A 452 22.58 10.63 -5.94
C LEU A 452 22.39 9.12 -5.99
N LEU A 453 21.25 8.66 -6.52
CA LEU A 453 20.96 7.23 -6.65
C LEU A 453 21.98 6.51 -7.54
N LYS A 454 22.36 7.10 -8.68
CA LYS A 454 23.32 6.48 -9.60
C LYS A 454 24.71 6.36 -8.98
N GLU A 455 25.17 7.40 -8.29
CA GLU A 455 26.46 7.41 -7.58
C GLU A 455 26.49 6.30 -6.52
N VAL A 456 25.44 6.22 -5.68
CA VAL A 456 25.31 5.18 -4.67
C VAL A 456 25.15 3.78 -5.30
N TYR A 457 24.40 3.65 -6.40
CA TYR A 457 24.21 2.37 -7.08
C TYR A 457 25.54 1.76 -7.55
N VAL A 458 26.42 2.60 -8.09
CA VAL A 458 27.76 2.17 -8.54
C VAL A 458 28.68 1.92 -7.35
N SER A 459 28.80 2.85 -6.41
CA SER A 459 29.74 2.71 -5.28
C SER A 459 29.33 1.56 -4.33
N TRP A 460 28.03 1.35 -4.14
CA TRP A 460 27.48 0.24 -3.37
C TRP A 460 27.37 -1.06 -4.19
N GLY A 461 27.73 -1.09 -5.48
CA GLY A 461 27.61 -2.31 -6.30
C GLY A 461 26.23 -2.99 -6.16
N ALA A 462 25.16 -2.18 -6.17
CA ALA A 462 23.81 -2.67 -5.94
C ALA A 462 23.28 -3.45 -7.15
N GLU A 463 22.43 -4.45 -6.91
CA GLU A 463 21.73 -5.19 -7.97
C GLU A 463 20.34 -4.63 -8.27
N VAL A 464 19.74 -3.93 -7.29
CA VAL A 464 18.35 -3.48 -7.35
C VAL A 464 18.09 -2.27 -6.45
N VAL A 465 17.12 -1.45 -6.85
CA VAL A 465 16.62 -0.32 -6.06
C VAL A 465 15.15 -0.53 -5.70
N PHE A 466 14.81 -0.46 -4.41
CA PHE A 466 13.42 -0.39 -3.96
C PHE A 466 13.09 1.05 -3.56
N ILE A 467 12.02 1.58 -4.15
CA ILE A 467 11.63 2.99 -4.02
C ILE A 467 10.32 3.08 -3.22
N THR A 468 10.31 3.96 -2.22
CA THR A 468 9.10 4.31 -1.47
C THR A 468 8.96 5.83 -1.40
N SER A 469 8.22 6.40 -2.34
CA SER A 469 7.96 7.83 -2.45
C SER A 469 6.52 8.09 -2.87
N ASN A 470 6.05 9.32 -2.71
CA ASN A 470 4.81 9.83 -3.31
C ASN A 470 4.72 9.55 -4.83
N LYS A 471 3.52 9.64 -5.41
CA LYS A 471 3.26 9.32 -6.84
C LYS A 471 4.22 10.01 -7.81
N GLY A 472 4.44 11.31 -7.62
CA GLY A 472 5.35 12.11 -8.45
C GLY A 472 6.80 11.64 -8.36
N GLY A 473 7.36 11.58 -7.14
CA GLY A 473 8.75 11.16 -6.94
C GLY A 473 8.99 9.70 -7.33
N ASN A 474 8.03 8.81 -7.06
CA ASN A 474 8.10 7.42 -7.49
C ASN A 474 8.16 7.32 -9.03
N SER A 475 7.31 8.07 -9.73
CA SER A 475 7.28 8.08 -11.19
C SER A 475 8.56 8.64 -11.80
N GLU A 476 9.11 9.71 -11.22
CA GLU A 476 10.38 10.31 -11.65
C GLU A 476 11.54 9.32 -11.50
N ILE A 477 11.68 8.71 -10.31
CA ILE A 477 12.79 7.79 -10.02
C ILE A 477 12.65 6.50 -10.85
N MET A 478 11.44 5.94 -11.00
CA MET A 478 11.21 4.76 -11.85
C MET A 478 11.57 5.02 -13.32
N GLN A 479 11.21 6.19 -13.85
CA GLN A 479 11.58 6.60 -15.20
C GLN A 479 13.08 6.79 -15.37
N GLY A 480 13.73 7.45 -14.40
CA GLY A 480 15.18 7.63 -14.37
C GLY A 480 15.92 6.30 -14.31
N CYS A 481 15.55 5.41 -13.39
CA CYS A 481 16.16 4.08 -13.27
C CYS A 481 16.02 3.28 -14.58
N LYS A 482 14.81 3.29 -15.18
CA LYS A 482 14.57 2.57 -16.43
C LYS A 482 15.40 3.12 -17.59
N LYS A 483 15.60 4.44 -17.67
CA LYS A 483 16.46 5.08 -18.67
C LYS A 483 17.93 4.69 -18.50
N GLU A 484 18.40 4.60 -17.27
CA GLU A 484 19.79 4.26 -16.93
C GLU A 484 20.05 2.74 -16.88
N GLY A 485 19.05 1.89 -17.17
CA GLY A 485 19.19 0.44 -17.09
C GLY A 485 19.28 -0.11 -15.66
N ILE A 486 18.93 0.70 -14.65
CA ILE A 486 18.94 0.32 -13.23
C ILE A 486 17.66 -0.45 -12.89
N PRO A 487 17.74 -1.71 -12.41
CA PRO A 487 16.57 -2.45 -11.97
C PRO A 487 15.95 -1.80 -10.74
N ALA A 488 14.68 -1.42 -10.83
CA ALA A 488 13.99 -0.74 -9.74
C ALA A 488 12.54 -1.19 -9.57
N PHE A 489 12.07 -1.20 -8.32
CA PHE A 489 10.70 -1.47 -7.93
C PHE A 489 10.17 -0.35 -7.05
N GLY A 490 9.21 0.41 -7.58
CA GLY A 490 8.57 1.51 -6.88
C GLY A 490 7.25 1.14 -6.24
N THR A 491 6.75 2.03 -5.38
CA THR A 491 5.39 1.95 -4.83
C THR A 491 4.39 1.84 -5.97
N LEU A 492 3.44 0.90 -5.85
CA LEU A 492 2.34 0.78 -6.81
C LEU A 492 1.28 1.85 -6.51
N TRP A 493 1.05 2.72 -7.50
CA TRP A 493 0.05 3.79 -7.45
C TRP A 493 -1.14 3.54 -8.38
N ASP A 494 -0.94 2.77 -9.44
CA ASP A 494 -1.97 2.46 -10.43
C ASP A 494 -2.52 1.05 -10.16
N PHE A 495 -3.69 0.96 -9.54
CA PHE A 495 -4.45 -0.28 -9.43
C PHE A 495 -5.73 -0.20 -10.23
#